data_AF-A0A2G1BTT6-F1
#
_entry.id   AF-A0A2G1BTT6-F1
#
_cell.length_a   1.000
_cell.length_b   1.000
_cell.length_c   1.000
_cell.angle_alpha   90.00
_cell.angle_beta   90.00
_cell.angle_gamma   90.00
#
_symmetry.space_group_name_H-M   'P 1'
#
loop_
_entity.id
_entity.type
_entity.pdbx_description
1 polymer ?
#
loop_
_entity_poly.entity_id
_entity_poly.type
_entity_poly.pdbx_seq_one_letter_code
_entity_poly.pdbx_strand_id
1 'polypeptide(L)'
;MEKNLNKVVTRTATKWKERARRDRSNRRNITRSQAFALELLDYMDLHEIKQIDLANKMGVSAQQVNKILRAKANLTFETIDKISEALGVYITPPKIKSNKSTNSAIIHHSMQVVHKRKYKTIEEELTSERITQRNPVLQTNMENLDLYTYTANQI
;
A
#
# COMPACT_ATOMS: atom_id res chain seq x y z
N MET A 1 -39.68 -3.22 -3.96
CA MET A 1 -38.49 -4.11 -3.86
C MET A 1 -37.43 -3.42 -3.02
N GLU A 2 -37.45 -3.61 -1.70
CA GLU A 2 -36.43 -3.06 -0.81
C GLU A 2 -35.13 -3.87 -0.97
N LYS A 3 -34.15 -3.28 -1.66
CA LYS A 3 -32.79 -3.79 -1.67
C LYS A 3 -32.23 -3.60 -0.25
N ASN A 4 -32.11 -4.70 0.48
CA ASN A 4 -31.52 -4.78 1.82
C ASN A 4 -30.12 -4.11 1.83
N LEU A 5 -30.04 -2.84 2.27
CA LEU A 5 -28.83 -2.00 2.23
C LEU A 5 -27.63 -2.70 2.87
N ASN A 6 -27.87 -3.46 3.93
CA ASN A 6 -26.85 -4.24 4.64
C ASN A 6 -26.15 -5.27 3.75
N LYS A 7 -26.85 -5.90 2.79
CA LYS A 7 -26.24 -6.84 1.84
C LYS A 7 -25.35 -6.11 0.81
N VAL A 8 -25.68 -4.88 0.45
CA VAL A 8 -24.89 -4.09 -0.50
C VAL A 8 -23.62 -3.57 0.17
N VAL A 9 -23.72 -3.09 1.41
CA VAL A 9 -22.58 -2.58 2.20
C VAL A 9 -21.58 -3.71 2.49
N THR A 10 -22.05 -4.86 3.00
CA THR A 10 -21.19 -6.01 3.30
C THR A 10 -20.47 -6.58 2.06
N ARG A 11 -21.16 -6.65 0.91
CA ARG A 11 -20.58 -7.12 -0.36
C ARG A 11 -19.56 -6.14 -0.96
N THR A 12 -19.68 -4.85 -0.65
CA THR A 12 -18.74 -3.81 -1.12
C THR A 12 -17.49 -3.79 -0.26
N ALA A 13 -17.65 -3.87 1.07
CA ALA A 13 -16.54 -3.92 2.02
C ALA A 13 -15.64 -5.15 1.82
N THR A 14 -16.23 -6.32 1.59
CA THR A 14 -15.48 -7.56 1.30
C THR A 14 -14.65 -7.45 0.02
N LYS A 15 -15.20 -6.86 -1.04
CA LYS A 15 -14.47 -6.62 -2.31
C LYS A 15 -13.28 -5.68 -2.14
N TRP A 16 -13.41 -4.65 -1.31
CA TRP A 16 -12.30 -3.72 -1.04
C TRP A 16 -11.18 -4.39 -0.25
N LYS A 17 -11.53 -5.18 0.78
CA LYS A 17 -10.56 -5.94 1.58
C LYS A 17 -9.78 -6.93 0.72
N GLU A 18 -10.47 -7.65 -0.16
CA GLU A 18 -9.84 -8.59 -1.10
C GLU A 18 -8.93 -7.89 -2.11
N ARG A 19 -9.37 -6.75 -2.66
CA ARG A 19 -8.54 -5.93 -3.55
C ARG A 19 -7.27 -5.45 -2.86
N ALA A 20 -7.40 -4.86 -1.68
CA ALA A 20 -6.25 -4.37 -0.92
C ALA A 20 -5.25 -5.50 -0.58
N ARG A 21 -5.73 -6.71 -0.28
CA ARG A 21 -4.86 -7.88 -0.07
C ARG A 21 -4.10 -8.27 -1.33
N ARG A 22 -4.78 -8.34 -2.48
CA ARG A 22 -4.12 -8.61 -3.77
C ARG A 22 -3.11 -7.54 -4.15
N ASP A 23 -3.43 -6.28 -3.91
CA ASP A 23 -2.54 -5.16 -4.25
C ASP A 23 -1.28 -5.19 -3.38
N ARG A 24 -1.40 -5.55 -2.08
CA ARG A 24 -0.24 -5.74 -1.20
C ARG A 24 0.62 -6.94 -1.59
N SER A 25 0.02 -8.10 -1.86
CA SER A 25 0.77 -9.30 -2.19
C SER A 25 1.48 -9.18 -3.55
N ASN A 26 0.85 -8.48 -4.50
CA ASN A 26 1.35 -8.34 -5.87
C ASN A 26 2.11 -7.03 -6.11
N ARG A 27 2.36 -6.21 -5.07
CA ARG A 27 2.93 -4.87 -5.20
C ARG A 27 4.21 -4.83 -6.03
N ARG A 28 5.14 -5.78 -5.81
CA ARG A 28 6.39 -5.87 -6.59
C ARG A 28 6.16 -6.15 -8.08
N ASN A 29 5.17 -7.00 -8.40
CA ASN A 29 4.85 -7.33 -9.79
C ASN A 29 4.15 -6.16 -10.48
N ILE A 30 3.25 -5.48 -9.77
CA ILE A 30 2.57 -4.28 -10.27
C ILE A 30 3.60 -3.20 -10.63
N THR A 31 4.59 -2.95 -9.77
CA THR A 31 5.62 -1.93 -10.05
C THR A 31 6.45 -2.23 -11.30
N ARG A 32 6.83 -3.49 -11.53
CA ARG A 32 7.61 -3.88 -12.72
C ARG A 32 6.80 -3.72 -14.00
N SER A 33 5.57 -4.19 -14.01
CA SER A 33 4.68 -4.05 -15.18
C SER A 33 4.34 -2.59 -15.46
N GLN A 34 4.18 -1.77 -14.41
CA GLN A 34 3.95 -0.32 -14.55
C GLN A 34 5.15 0.40 -15.16
N ALA A 35 6.37 0.08 -14.71
CA ALA A 35 7.59 0.67 -15.26
C ALA A 35 7.70 0.38 -16.76
N PHE A 36 7.49 -0.87 -17.16
CA PHE A 36 7.47 -1.26 -18.57
C PHE A 36 6.36 -0.56 -19.36
N ALA A 37 5.15 -0.43 -18.79
CA ALA A 37 4.04 0.23 -19.47
C ALA A 37 4.30 1.73 -19.70
N LEU A 38 4.99 2.40 -18.76
CA LEU A 38 5.41 3.80 -18.93
C LEU A 38 6.47 3.93 -20.04
N GLU A 39 7.49 3.07 -20.02
CA GLU A 39 8.52 3.05 -21.07
C GLU A 39 7.92 2.80 -22.46
N LEU A 40 6.94 1.91 -22.55
CA LEU A 40 6.20 1.64 -23.79
C LEU A 40 5.37 2.85 -24.22
N LEU A 41 4.71 3.56 -23.30
CA LEU A 41 3.98 4.79 -23.61
C LEU A 41 4.91 5.88 -24.14
N ASP A 42 6.04 6.11 -23.47
CA ASP A 42 7.03 7.10 -23.89
C ASP A 42 7.55 6.78 -25.30
N TYR A 43 7.83 5.51 -25.58
CA TYR A 43 8.24 5.06 -26.91
C TYR A 43 7.14 5.32 -27.96
N MET A 44 5.88 5.00 -27.65
CA MET A 44 4.77 5.23 -28.56
C MET A 44 4.59 6.73 -28.86
N ASP A 45 4.70 7.59 -27.85
CA ASP A 45 4.57 9.03 -28.01
C ASP A 45 5.72 9.62 -28.84
N LEU A 46 6.96 9.17 -28.63
CA LEU A 46 8.14 9.60 -29.40
C LEU A 46 8.06 9.22 -30.88
N HIS A 47 7.41 8.10 -31.20
CA HIS A 47 7.29 7.58 -32.57
C HIS A 47 5.90 7.85 -33.19
N GLU A 48 5.06 8.65 -32.54
CA GLU A 48 3.69 8.98 -32.95
C GLU A 48 2.81 7.74 -33.24
N ILE A 49 3.05 6.63 -32.54
CA ILE A 49 2.36 5.36 -32.73
C ILE A 49 1.05 5.37 -31.93
N LYS A 50 -0.09 5.23 -32.60
CA LYS A 50 -1.37 5.12 -31.91
C LYS A 50 -1.56 3.71 -31.35
N GLN A 51 -2.36 3.60 -30.28
CA GLN A 51 -2.70 2.30 -29.67
C GLN A 51 -3.38 1.34 -30.65
N ILE A 52 -4.17 1.86 -31.58
CA ILE A 52 -4.83 1.07 -32.62
C ILE A 52 -3.79 0.49 -33.59
N ASP A 53 -2.78 1.27 -33.94
CA ASP A 53 -1.72 0.85 -34.86
C ASP A 53 -0.88 -0.25 -34.21
N LEU A 54 -0.52 -0.09 -32.93
CA LEU A 54 0.15 -1.14 -32.17
C LEU A 54 -0.70 -2.42 -32.08
N ALA A 55 -2.00 -2.28 -31.82
CA ALA A 55 -2.93 -3.42 -31.76
C ALA A 55 -2.97 -4.19 -33.09
N ASN A 56 -3.04 -3.47 -34.21
CA ASN A 56 -3.03 -4.04 -35.56
C ASN A 56 -1.72 -4.75 -35.85
N LYS A 57 -0.57 -4.13 -35.52
CA LYS A 57 0.76 -4.74 -35.71
C LYS A 57 0.97 -5.99 -34.86
N MET A 58 0.42 -6.01 -33.65
CA MET A 58 0.46 -7.17 -32.75
C MET A 58 -0.57 -8.26 -33.10
N GLY A 59 -1.56 -7.98 -33.97
CA GLY A 59 -2.68 -8.89 -34.24
C GLY A 59 -3.61 -9.12 -33.04
N VAL A 60 -3.74 -8.14 -32.13
CA VAL A 60 -4.56 -8.26 -30.91
C VAL A 60 -5.63 -7.17 -30.85
N SER A 61 -6.64 -7.35 -29.99
CA SER A 61 -7.64 -6.31 -29.74
C SER A 61 -7.02 -5.07 -29.10
N ALA A 62 -7.47 -3.87 -29.50
CA ALA A 62 -7.12 -2.60 -28.84
C ALA A 62 -7.41 -2.60 -27.33
N GLN A 63 -8.40 -3.38 -26.87
CA GLN A 63 -8.67 -3.54 -25.44
C GLN A 63 -7.52 -4.24 -24.72
N GLN A 64 -6.85 -5.19 -25.38
CA GLN A 64 -5.70 -5.89 -24.83
C GLN A 64 -4.50 -4.94 -24.68
N VAL A 65 -4.23 -4.14 -25.71
CA VAL A 65 -3.19 -3.09 -25.66
C VAL A 65 -3.47 -2.10 -24.52
N ASN A 66 -4.71 -1.63 -24.36
CA ASN A 66 -5.08 -0.74 -23.26
C ASN A 66 -4.86 -1.40 -21.87
N LYS A 67 -5.13 -2.71 -21.73
CA LYS A 67 -4.82 -3.44 -20.48
C LYS A 67 -3.31 -3.53 -20.22
N ILE A 68 -2.50 -3.68 -21.26
CA ILE A 68 -1.04 -3.70 -21.19
C ILE A 68 -0.52 -2.33 -20.72
N LEU A 69 -0.96 -1.24 -21.37
CA LEU A 69 -0.55 0.12 -21.03
C LEU A 69 -1.00 0.55 -19.63
N ARG A 70 -2.08 -0.02 -19.10
CA ARG A 70 -2.52 0.20 -17.72
C ARG A 70 -1.86 -0.73 -16.70
N ALA A 71 -0.90 -1.57 -17.13
CA ALA A 71 -0.28 -2.61 -16.31
C ALA A 71 -1.29 -3.53 -15.60
N LYS A 72 -2.47 -3.72 -16.20
CA LYS A 72 -3.56 -4.54 -15.69
C LYS A 72 -3.59 -5.94 -16.34
N ALA A 73 -2.88 -6.10 -17.45
CA ALA A 73 -2.63 -7.40 -18.05
C ALA A 73 -1.41 -8.07 -17.43
N ASN A 74 -1.40 -9.41 -17.42
CA ASN A 74 -0.19 -10.17 -17.18
C ASN A 74 0.70 -10.04 -18.42
N LEU A 75 1.85 -9.39 -18.27
CA LEU A 75 2.91 -9.37 -19.28
C LEU A 75 3.61 -10.73 -19.25
N THR A 76 3.19 -11.63 -20.13
CA THR A 76 3.91 -12.89 -20.40
C THR A 76 5.11 -12.61 -21.32
N PHE A 77 6.09 -13.52 -21.34
CA PHE A 77 7.20 -13.44 -22.30
C PHE A 77 6.70 -13.35 -23.75
N GLU A 78 5.70 -14.16 -24.11
CA GLU A 78 5.04 -14.10 -25.42
C GLU A 78 4.45 -12.72 -25.74
N THR A 79 3.89 -12.03 -24.74
CA THR A 79 3.35 -10.68 -24.95
C THR A 79 4.48 -9.68 -25.23
N ILE A 80 5.60 -9.82 -24.53
CA ILE A 80 6.78 -8.98 -24.74
C ILE A 80 7.36 -9.23 -26.14
N ASP A 81 7.43 -10.48 -26.57
CA ASP A 81 7.92 -10.85 -27.90
C ASP A 81 7.02 -10.30 -29.02
N LYS A 82 5.69 -10.32 -28.84
CA LYS A 82 4.76 -9.71 -29.81
C LYS A 82 4.92 -8.19 -29.88
N ILE A 83 5.18 -7.52 -28.75
CA ILE A 83 5.43 -6.08 -28.72
C ILE A 83 6.76 -5.75 -29.39
N SER A 84 7.80 -6.55 -29.13
CA SER A 84 9.14 -6.36 -29.70
C SER A 84 9.11 -6.50 -31.23
N GLU A 85 8.42 -7.52 -31.75
CA GLU A 85 8.20 -7.73 -33.18
C GLU A 85 7.36 -6.61 -33.81
N ALA A 86 6.23 -6.23 -33.17
CA ALA A 86 5.34 -5.18 -33.68
C ALA A 86 6.01 -3.80 -33.76
N LEU A 87 6.90 -3.48 -32.82
CA LEU A 87 7.62 -2.22 -32.78
C LEU A 87 8.97 -2.27 -33.52
N GLY A 88 9.46 -3.46 -33.87
CA GLY A 88 10.79 -3.65 -34.45
C GLY A 88 11.93 -3.33 -33.48
N VAL A 89 11.70 -3.47 -32.17
CA VAL A 89 12.66 -3.12 -31.11
C VAL A 89 13.08 -4.35 -30.34
N TYR A 90 14.29 -4.31 -29.79
CA TYR A 90 14.76 -5.36 -28.90
C TYR A 90 14.44 -5.04 -27.44
N ILE A 91 13.51 -5.79 -26.83
CA ILE A 91 13.18 -5.66 -25.42
C ILE A 91 14.11 -6.58 -24.61
N THR A 92 14.87 -6.02 -23.68
CA THR A 92 15.83 -6.79 -22.89
C THR A 92 15.10 -7.70 -21.88
N PRO A 93 15.44 -8.99 -21.78
CA PRO A 93 14.83 -9.88 -20.79
C PRO A 93 15.22 -9.49 -19.35
N PRO A 94 14.37 -9.81 -18.36
CA PRO A 94 14.67 -9.51 -16.96
C PRO A 94 15.93 -10.26 -16.50
N LYS A 95 16.95 -9.52 -16.07
CA LYS A 95 18.21 -10.08 -15.57
C LYS A 95 18.06 -10.50 -14.09
N ILE A 96 18.56 -11.69 -13.76
CA ILE A 96 18.65 -12.16 -12.38
C ILE A 96 19.73 -11.34 -11.67
N LYS A 97 19.33 -10.55 -10.67
CA LYS A 97 20.26 -9.89 -9.76
C LYS A 97 20.37 -10.74 -8.50
N SER A 98 21.56 -11.29 -8.23
CA SER A 98 21.85 -11.84 -6.91
C SER A 98 21.83 -10.68 -5.92
N ASN A 99 21.01 -10.80 -4.88
CA ASN A 99 21.10 -9.90 -3.74
C ASN A 99 22.46 -10.19 -3.11
N LYS A 100 23.51 -9.47 -3.50
CA LYS A 100 24.75 -9.48 -2.74
C LYS A 100 24.34 -9.09 -1.32
N SER A 101 24.40 -10.04 -0.39
CA SER A 101 24.26 -9.74 1.03
C SER A 101 25.31 -8.68 1.30
N THR A 102 24.89 -7.42 1.42
CA THR A 102 25.71 -6.45 2.10
C THR A 102 25.69 -6.93 3.54
N ASN A 103 26.57 -7.88 3.84
CA ASN A 103 27.07 -8.08 5.19
C ASN A 103 27.70 -6.73 5.53
N SER A 104 26.88 -5.78 5.97
CA SER A 104 27.39 -4.60 6.65
C SER A 104 28.27 -5.16 7.75
N ALA A 105 29.52 -4.70 7.78
CA ALA A 105 30.45 -5.13 8.81
C ALA A 105 29.71 -5.02 10.14
N ILE A 106 29.66 -6.12 10.91
CA ILE A 106 28.98 -6.18 12.21
C ILE A 106 29.51 -4.98 13.00
N ILE A 107 28.67 -3.96 13.17
CA ILE A 107 29.08 -2.74 13.87
C ILE A 107 29.16 -3.14 15.35
N HIS A 108 30.35 -3.48 15.83
CA HIS A 108 30.63 -3.82 17.23
C HIS A 108 30.49 -2.65 18.20
N HIS A 109 29.97 -1.49 17.77
CA HIS A 109 29.76 -0.35 18.64
C HIS A 109 28.56 -0.62 19.53
N SER A 110 28.82 -1.08 20.74
CA SER A 110 27.82 -1.08 21.81
C SER A 110 27.47 0.37 22.13
N MET A 111 26.19 0.69 22.07
CA MET A 111 25.69 2.02 22.38
C MET A 111 26.01 2.34 23.84
N GLN A 112 26.86 3.34 24.09
CA GLN A 112 27.13 3.81 25.45
C GLN A 112 26.10 4.88 25.82
N VAL A 113 25.48 4.75 26.99
CA VAL A 113 24.54 5.76 27.50
C VAL A 113 25.34 7.00 27.94
N VAL A 114 25.43 8.02 27.08
CA VAL A 114 26.21 9.25 27.32
C VAL A 114 25.55 10.17 28.36
N HIS A 115 24.23 10.07 28.56
CA HIS A 115 23.52 10.85 29.55
C HIS A 115 22.39 10.04 30.18
N LYS A 116 22.47 9.81 31.49
CA LYS A 116 21.34 9.34 32.29
C LYS A 116 20.66 10.56 32.90
N ARG A 117 19.42 10.84 32.48
CA ARG A 117 18.59 11.88 33.10
C ARG A 117 18.29 11.43 34.53
N LYS A 118 18.80 12.14 35.53
CA LYS A 118 18.35 11.94 36.92
C LYS A 118 16.90 12.42 36.98
N TYR A 119 15.96 11.52 37.29
CA TYR A 119 14.61 11.94 37.58
C TYR A 119 14.65 12.75 38.88
N LYS A 120 14.00 13.91 38.88
CA LYS A 120 13.74 14.67 40.11
C LYS A 120 12.66 13.90 40.85
N THR A 121 12.95 13.38 42.04
CA THR A 121 11.90 12.89 42.94
C THR A 121 11.02 14.10 43.23
N ILE A 122 9.80 14.08 42.71
CA ILE A 122 8.77 15.03 43.13
C ILE A 122 8.29 14.45 44.45
N GLU A 123 8.63 15.08 45.57
CA GLU A 123 7.96 14.75 46.82
C GLU A 123 6.52 15.22 46.68
N GLU A 124 5.61 14.25 46.66
CA GLU A 124 4.17 14.48 46.62
C GLU A 124 3.78 14.88 48.04
N GLU A 125 3.85 16.18 48.35
CA GLU A 125 3.19 16.69 49.55
C GLU A 125 1.68 16.56 49.33
N LEU A 126 1.17 15.39 49.74
CA LEU A 126 -0.25 15.09 49.80
C LEU A 126 -0.87 15.98 50.89
N THR A 127 -1.19 17.23 50.54
CA THR A 127 -2.16 18.01 51.32
C THR A 127 -3.48 17.25 51.27
N SER A 128 -3.92 16.78 52.44
CA SER A 128 -5.10 15.94 52.64
C SER A 128 -6.44 16.65 52.42
N GLU A 129 -6.46 17.77 51.72
CA GLU A 129 -7.69 18.45 51.33
C GLU A 129 -8.32 17.75 50.11
N ARG A 130 -9.36 16.96 50.37
CA ARG A 130 -10.20 16.39 49.30
C ARG A 130 -10.84 17.53 48.51
N ILE A 131 -10.45 17.67 47.25
CA ILE A 131 -11.17 18.54 46.31
C ILE A 131 -12.55 17.92 46.06
N THR A 132 -13.60 18.47 46.66
CA THR A 132 -15.00 18.03 46.51
C THR A 132 -15.78 18.84 45.48
N GLN A 133 -15.13 19.36 44.44
CA GLN A 133 -15.84 20.09 43.40
C GLN A 133 -16.38 19.14 42.31
N ARG A 134 -17.70 19.00 42.25
CA ARG A 134 -18.42 18.29 41.18
C ARG A 134 -18.35 19.12 39.89
N ASN A 135 -17.94 18.50 38.78
CA ASN A 135 -18.11 19.08 37.46
C ASN A 135 -19.61 19.02 37.08
N PRO A 136 -20.31 20.16 36.89
CA PRO A 136 -21.76 20.17 36.73
C PRO A 136 -22.25 19.56 35.41
N VAL A 137 -21.36 19.37 34.42
CA VAL A 137 -21.73 18.85 33.09
C VAL A 137 -21.65 17.32 33.04
N LEU A 138 -20.78 16.71 33.84
CA LEU A 138 -20.54 15.27 33.83
C LEU A 138 -20.88 14.71 35.20
N GLN A 139 -22.01 14.01 35.31
CA GLN A 139 -22.40 13.25 36.51
C GLN A 139 -21.57 11.97 36.64
N THR A 140 -20.25 12.07 36.56
CA THR A 140 -19.33 10.92 36.66
C THR A 140 -18.83 10.79 38.09
N ASN A 141 -19.37 9.83 38.83
CA ASN A 141 -18.76 9.21 40.02
C ASN A 141 -17.84 8.06 39.58
N MET A 142 -16.91 7.66 40.45
CA MET A 142 -15.96 6.55 40.21
C MET A 142 -16.66 5.26 39.76
N GLU A 143 -17.90 5.06 40.21
CA GLU A 143 -18.76 3.91 39.91
C GLU A 143 -19.31 3.92 38.46
N ASN A 144 -19.37 5.09 37.81
CA ASN A 144 -19.93 5.24 36.45
C ASN A 144 -18.87 5.41 35.36
N LEU A 145 -17.57 5.29 35.70
CA LEU A 145 -16.47 5.46 34.73
C LEU A 145 -16.44 4.30 33.71
N ASP A 146 -16.80 3.09 34.16
CA ASP A 146 -16.78 1.88 33.34
C ASP A 146 -17.81 1.92 32.19
N LEU A 147 -18.92 2.65 32.36
CA LEU A 147 -19.97 2.78 31.35
C LEU A 147 -19.53 3.54 30.09
N TYR A 148 -18.45 4.33 30.21
CA TYR A 148 -17.88 5.10 29.10
C TYR A 148 -16.61 4.48 28.53
N THR A 149 -16.15 3.37 29.11
CA THR A 149 -15.12 2.54 28.48
C THR A 149 -15.80 1.62 27.47
N TYR A 150 -15.74 1.97 26.17
CA TYR A 150 -15.50 1.05 25.04
C TYR A 150 -16.15 1.49 23.72
N THR A 151 -15.33 1.81 22.70
CA THR A 151 -15.41 1.18 21.36
C THR A 151 -14.07 1.24 20.61
N ALA A 152 -12.94 1.01 21.30
CA ALA A 152 -11.62 1.02 20.63
C ALA A 152 -11.28 -0.31 19.92
N ASN A 153 -12.01 -1.39 20.17
CA ASN A 153 -11.74 -2.73 19.63
C ASN A 153 -12.74 -3.18 18.54
N GLN A 154 -13.40 -2.26 17.84
CA GLN A 154 -14.27 -2.59 16.68
C GLN A 154 -13.74 -2.10 15.33
N ILE A 155 -12.45 -1.76 15.20
CA ILE A 155 -11.82 -1.43 13.91
C ILE A 155 -10.57 -2.27 13.69
#